data_AF-A0A7C6VDR4-F1
#
_entry.id   AF-A0A7C6VDR4-F1
#
_cell.length_a   1.000
_cell.length_b   1.000
_cell.length_c   1.000
_cell.angle_alpha   90.00
_cell.angle_beta   90.00
_cell.angle_gamma   90.00
#
_symmetry.space_group_name_H-M   'P 1'
#
loop_
_entity.id
_entity.type
_entity.pdbx_description
1 polymer ?
#
loop_
_entity_poly.entity_id
_entity_poly.type
_entity_poly.pdbx_seq_one_letter_code
_entity_poly.pdbx_strand_id
1 'polypeptide(L)'
;AYRVDYADEIQQEWIEGAATIGITSGASVPEELVQDVLDALATAGYRDVEQVETAHEDLMFSLPKELRVEMKATGDSSRALGGHVR
;
A
#
# COMPACT_ATOMS: atom_id res chain seq x y z
N ALA A 1 12.20 -5.97 14.13
CA ALA A 1 11.26 -5.69 13.01
C ALA A 1 10.43 -6.93 12.79
N TYR A 2 9.14 -6.76 12.51
CA TYR A 2 8.17 -7.84 12.33
C TYR A 2 7.53 -7.71 10.95
N ARG A 3 7.14 -8.84 10.35
CA ARG A 3 6.32 -8.88 9.15
C ARG A 3 5.01 -9.56 9.52
N VAL A 4 3.91 -8.91 9.19
CA VAL A 4 2.55 -9.39 9.40
C VAL A 4 1.83 -9.37 8.06
N ASP A 5 0.90 -10.29 7.84
CA ASP A 5 0.06 -10.28 6.65
C ASP A 5 -1.23 -9.46 6.92
N TYR A 6 -1.73 -9.49 8.18
CA TYR A 6 -2.91 -8.75 8.62
C TYR A 6 -2.71 -8.02 9.95
N ALA A 7 -3.56 -7.03 10.21
CA ALA A 7 -3.48 -6.19 11.41
C ALA A 7 -3.70 -6.97 12.72
N ASP A 8 -4.48 -8.06 12.71
CA ASP A 8 -4.77 -8.89 13.88
C ASP A 8 -3.56 -9.73 14.35
N GLU A 9 -2.52 -9.85 13.53
CA GLU A 9 -1.28 -10.52 13.91
C GLU A 9 -0.36 -9.66 14.77
N ILE A 10 -0.66 -8.35 14.90
CA ILE A 10 0.11 -7.43 15.74
C ILE A 10 -0.10 -7.80 17.20
N GLN A 11 1.01 -8.15 17.87
CA GLN A 11 0.98 -8.52 19.28
C GLN A 11 1.31 -7.31 20.17
N GLN A 12 0.55 -7.16 21.26
CA GLN A 12 0.70 -6.05 22.21
C GLN A 12 2.11 -5.93 22.78
N GLU A 13 2.78 -7.06 23.01
CA GLU A 13 4.16 -7.14 23.51
C GLU A 13 5.20 -6.53 22.56
N TRP A 14 4.90 -6.41 21.25
CA TRP A 14 5.83 -5.79 20.29
C TRP A 14 5.83 -4.26 20.37
N ILE A 15 4.74 -3.69 20.90
CA ILE A 15 4.48 -2.25 20.93
C ILE A 15 4.50 -1.70 22.35
N GLU A 16 4.69 -2.55 23.36
CA GLU A 16 4.78 -2.14 24.76
C GLU A 16 6.03 -1.28 24.99
N GLY A 17 5.83 -0.09 25.56
CA GLY A 17 6.91 0.85 25.86
C GLY A 17 7.51 1.58 24.65
N ALA A 18 7.03 1.31 23.43
CA ALA A 18 7.47 2.05 22.25
C ALA A 18 6.87 3.46 22.25
N ALA A 19 7.70 4.47 21.99
CA ALA A 19 7.22 5.86 21.82
C ALA A 19 6.74 6.12 20.37
N THR A 20 7.31 5.41 19.40
CA THR A 20 7.06 5.62 17.97
C THR A 20 7.20 4.28 17.25
N ILE A 21 6.31 4.04 16.29
CA ILE A 21 6.32 2.83 15.46
C ILE A 21 6.51 3.25 13.99
N GLY A 22 7.57 2.75 13.38
CA GLY A 22 7.79 2.88 11.94
C GLY A 22 7.08 1.75 11.19
N ILE A 23 6.35 2.08 10.14
CA ILE A 23 5.60 1.14 9.32
C ILE A 23 6.03 1.31 7.87
N THR A 24 6.11 0.19 7.16
CA THR A 24 6.32 0.16 5.72
C THR A 24 5.56 -1.05 5.16
N SER A 25 5.21 -1.00 3.89
CA SER A 25 4.60 -2.11 3.18
C SER A 25 5.50 -2.59 2.04
N GLY A 26 5.23 -3.80 1.54
CA GLY A 26 5.82 -4.28 0.30
C GLY A 26 5.09 -3.69 -0.91
N ALA A 27 5.75 -3.65 -2.07
CA ALA A 27 5.19 -3.07 -3.30
C ALA A 27 3.89 -3.73 -3.81
N SER A 28 3.57 -4.94 -3.35
CA SER A 28 2.37 -5.70 -3.74
C SER A 28 1.22 -5.59 -2.72
N VAL A 29 1.41 -4.84 -1.64
CA VAL A 29 0.43 -4.75 -0.55
C VAL A 29 -0.62 -3.70 -0.91
N PRO A 30 -1.92 -4.05 -0.90
CA PRO A 30 -3.00 -3.08 -1.05
C PRO A 30 -2.99 -2.02 0.06
N GLU A 31 -3.36 -0.79 -0.29
CA GLU A 31 -3.42 0.33 0.67
C GLU A 31 -4.37 0.07 1.85
N GLU A 32 -5.48 -0.64 1.62
CA GLU A 32 -6.45 -0.99 2.67
C GLU A 32 -5.82 -1.79 3.82
N LEU A 33 -4.87 -2.69 3.54
CA LEU A 33 -4.20 -3.46 4.59
C LEU A 33 -3.25 -2.60 5.42
N VAL A 34 -2.62 -1.59 4.80
CA VAL A 34 -1.80 -0.62 5.54
C VAL A 34 -2.69 0.21 6.44
N GLN A 35 -3.87 0.60 5.95
CA GLN A 35 -4.83 1.36 6.71
C GLN A 35 -5.40 0.58 7.91
N ASP A 36 -5.69 -0.71 7.74
CA ASP A 36 -6.12 -1.60 8.83
C ASP A 36 -5.06 -1.67 9.95
N VAL A 37 -3.78 -1.72 9.60
CA VAL A 37 -2.67 -1.68 10.56
C VAL A 37 -2.62 -0.35 11.30
N LEU A 38 -2.78 0.78 10.61
CA LEU A 38 -2.82 2.10 11.24
C LEU A 38 -4.01 2.22 12.21
N ASP A 39 -5.17 1.70 11.83
CA ASP A 39 -6.37 1.70 12.68
C ASP A 39 -6.18 0.83 13.93
N ALA A 40 -5.59 -0.36 13.80
CA ALA A 40 -5.24 -1.21 14.94
C ALA A 40 -4.29 -0.49 15.91
N LEU A 41 -3.25 0.17 15.40
CA LEU A 41 -2.32 0.96 16.23
C LEU A 41 -2.99 2.18 16.86
N ALA A 42 -3.95 2.81 16.19
CA ALA A 42 -4.75 3.89 16.75
C ALA A 42 -5.59 3.44 17.94
N THR A 43 -6.12 2.20 17.92
CA THR A 43 -6.80 1.62 19.11
C THR A 43 -5.85 1.38 20.27
N ALA A 44 -4.58 1.09 20.00
CA ALA A 44 -3.53 0.93 21.01
C ALA A 44 -2.95 2.28 21.52
N GLY A 45 -3.41 3.42 20.97
CA GLY A 45 -3.04 4.77 21.42
C GLY A 45 -2.17 5.57 20.44
N TYR A 46 -1.71 4.96 19.36
CA TYR A 46 -0.87 5.61 18.34
C TYR A 46 -1.75 6.29 17.28
N ARG A 47 -2.27 7.49 17.62
CA ARG A 47 -3.21 8.23 16.74
C ARG A 47 -2.54 9.29 15.87
N ASP A 48 -1.32 9.67 16.22
CA ASP A 48 -0.54 10.64 15.45
C ASP A 48 0.22 9.91 14.35
N VAL A 49 -0.13 10.20 13.10
CA VAL A 49 0.42 9.54 11.91
C VAL A 49 1.14 10.57 11.06
N GLU A 50 2.46 10.38 10.91
CA GLU A 50 3.30 11.19 10.04
C GLU A 50 3.72 10.35 8.83
N GLN A 51 3.44 10.85 7.63
CA GLN A 51 3.94 10.23 6.40
C GLN A 51 5.33 10.79 6.09
N VAL A 52 6.29 9.87 5.92
CA VAL A 52 7.67 10.21 5.57
C VAL A 52 7.96 9.67 4.17
N GLU A 53 7.97 10.57 3.18
CA GLU A 53 8.39 10.25 1.82
C GLU A 53 9.90 10.46 1.68
N THR A 54 10.63 9.39 1.37
CA THR A 54 12.10 9.45 1.21
C THR A 54 12.54 9.67 -0.23
N ALA A 55 11.73 9.23 -1.19
CA ALA A 55 11.94 9.39 -2.62
C ALA A 55 10.59 9.38 -3.36
N HIS A 56 10.52 10.14 -4.45
CA HIS A 56 9.36 10.17 -5.33
C HIS A 56 9.58 9.24 -6.53
N GLU A 57 8.66 8.32 -6.77
CA GLU A 57 8.70 7.37 -7.90
C GLU A 57 7.44 7.52 -8.76
N ASP A 58 7.60 7.80 -10.06
CA ASP A 58 6.50 8.02 -11.01
C ASP A 58 6.47 7.03 -12.19
N LEU A 59 7.29 5.97 -12.12
CA LEU A 59 7.42 4.99 -13.19
C LEU A 59 6.16 4.12 -13.34
N MET A 60 5.51 4.21 -14.49
CA MET A 60 4.33 3.41 -14.82
C MET A 60 4.58 2.49 -16.03
N PHE A 61 4.23 1.21 -15.89
CA PHE A 61 4.27 0.24 -16.99
C PHE A 61 2.94 0.20 -17.73
N SER A 62 2.97 0.55 -19.02
CA SER A 62 1.82 0.45 -19.91
C SER A 62 1.46 -1.00 -20.21
N LEU A 63 0.17 -1.30 -20.30
CA LEU A 63 -0.28 -2.57 -20.87
C LEU A 63 0.18 -2.72 -22.34
N PRO A 64 0.71 -3.89 -22.73
CA PRO A 64 0.98 -4.24 -24.12
C PRO A 64 -0.21 -3.94 -25.05
N LYS A 65 0.09 -3.58 -26.30
CA LYS A 65 -0.95 -3.20 -27.28
C LYS A 65 -1.99 -4.29 -27.49
N GLU A 66 -1.56 -5.56 -27.53
CA GLU A 66 -2.43 -6.72 -27.76
C GLU A 66 -3.46 -6.88 -26.64
N LEU A 67 -3.02 -6.79 -25.38
CA LEU A 67 -3.90 -6.87 -24.21
C LEU A 67 -4.87 -5.69 -24.14
N ARG A 68 -4.46 -4.49 -24.55
CA ARG A 68 -5.36 -3.32 -24.63
C ARG A 68 -6.49 -3.50 -25.65
N VAL A 69 -6.23 -4.18 -26.77
CA VAL A 69 -7.26 -4.46 -27.78
C VAL A 69 -8.26 -5.49 -27.25
N GLU A 70 -7.78 -6.53 -26.58
CA GLU A 70 -8.63 -7.57 -25.98
C GLU A 70 -9.52 -7.01 -24.86
N MET A 71 -8.97 -6.19 -23.95
CA MET A 71 -9.74 -5.54 -22.88
C MET A 71 -10.82 -4.59 -23.43
N LYS A 72 -10.50 -3.86 -24.52
CA LYS A 72 -11.49 -3.02 -25.21
C LYS A 72 -12.61 -3.84 -25.84
N ALA A 73 -12.31 -5.06 -26.31
CA ALA A 73 -13.32 -5.97 -26.85
C ALA A 73 -14.20 -6.60 -25.76
N THR A 74 -13.66 -6.77 -24.54
CA THR A 74 -14.40 -7.29 -23.36
C THR A 74 -15.10 -6.21 -22.52
N GLY A 75 -14.87 -4.92 -22.82
CA GLY A 75 -15.53 -3.79 -22.17
C GLY A 75 -14.91 -3.30 -20.86
N ASP A 76 -13.78 -3.87 -20.44
CA ASP A 76 -13.07 -3.45 -19.23
C ASP A 76 -12.06 -2.33 -19.54
N SER A 77 -12.39 -1.10 -19.14
CA SER A 77 -11.57 0.09 -19.37
C SER A 77 -10.78 0.55 -18.15
N SER A 78 -10.83 -0.19 -17.03
CA SER A 78 -10.30 0.25 -15.73
C SER A 78 -8.76 0.34 -15.68
N ARG A 79 -8.03 -0.36 -16.56
CA ARG A 79 -6.55 -0.49 -16.50
C ARG A 79 -5.81 0.07 -17.72
N ALA A 80 -6.50 0.72 -18.66
CA ALA A 80 -5.95 0.99 -19.99
C ALA A 80 -5.04 2.23 -20.12
N LEU A 81 -4.82 3.01 -19.05
CA LEU A 81 -4.19 4.34 -19.11
C LEU A 81 -2.83 4.37 -18.41
N GLY A 82 -1.90 3.53 -18.84
CA GLY A 82 -0.49 3.68 -18.48
C GLY A 82 0.33 4.12 -19.67
N GLY A 83 1.10 5.20 -19.55
CA GLY A 83 2.08 5.64 -20.54
C GLY A 83 2.41 7.13 -20.43
N HIS A 84 3.69 7.47 -20.24
CA HIS A 84 4.14 8.85 -20.36
C HIS A 84 3.92 9.38 -21.78
N VAL A 85 3.17 10.47 -21.89
CA VAL A 85 3.30 11.39 -23.02
C VAL A 85 4.49 12.28 -22.68
N ARG A 86 5.56 12.20 -23.49
CA ARG A 86 6.67 13.14 -23.42
C ARG A 86 6.23 14.55 -23.77
#